data_AF-A0A7Z9BHY9-F1
#
_entry.id   AF-A0A7Z9BHY9-F1
#
_cell.length_a   1.000
_cell.length_b   1.000
_cell.length_c   1.000
_cell.angle_alpha   90.00
_cell.angle_beta   90.00
_cell.angle_gamma   90.00
#
_symmetry.space_group_name_H-M   'P 1'
#
loop_
_entity.id
_entity.type
_entity.pdbx_description
1 polymer ?
#
loop_
_entity_poly.entity_id
_entity_poly.type
_entity_poly.pdbx_seq_one_letter_code
_entity_poly.pdbx_strand_id
1 'polypeptide(L)'
;MLLLQFSTSHYCRKARLALGYKGISYQVENLTPGLHTFKLKPLTGLTTVPVLLPQLEGQPEAIADSTQIFKYLEHHYPDPRLFLVDPHQQTQAELLEDWLDESIGTATRFVYYRAIRLT
;
A
#
# COMPACT_ATOMS: atom_id res chain seq x y z
N MET A 1 -7.02 10.64 -6.91
CA MET A 1 -5.98 9.63 -6.62
C MET A 1 -6.33 8.30 -7.26
N LEU A 2 -5.33 7.56 -7.71
CA LEU A 2 -5.45 6.22 -8.27
C LEU A 2 -4.57 5.23 -7.48
N LEU A 3 -5.15 4.14 -7.01
CA LEU A 3 -4.43 3.06 -6.33
C LEU A 3 -4.25 1.88 -7.29
N LEU A 4 -2.99 1.60 -7.65
CA LEU A 4 -2.62 0.41 -8.39
C LEU A 4 -2.45 -0.76 -7.41
N GLN A 5 -3.18 -1.85 -7.61
CA GLN A 5 -3.24 -2.94 -6.64
C GLN A 5 -3.36 -4.35 -7.24
N PHE A 6 -3.25 -5.33 -6.34
CA PHE A 6 -3.97 -6.59 -6.46
C PHE A 6 -5.06 -6.66 -5.39
N SER A 7 -6.29 -7.01 -5.76
CA SER A 7 -7.44 -7.04 -4.84
C SER A 7 -7.24 -7.92 -3.61
N THR A 8 -6.46 -8.99 -3.75
CA THR A 8 -6.14 -9.98 -2.71
C THR A 8 -4.89 -9.65 -1.89
N SER A 9 -4.13 -8.60 -2.23
CA SER A 9 -2.93 -8.21 -1.47
C SER A 9 -3.32 -7.54 -0.15
N HIS A 10 -2.76 -8.02 0.96
CA HIS A 10 -2.98 -7.43 2.28
C HIS A 10 -2.32 -6.05 2.42
N TYR A 11 -1.14 -5.82 1.81
CA TYR A 11 -0.55 -4.48 1.71
C TYR A 11 -1.50 -3.50 0.98
N CYS A 12 -2.14 -3.95 -0.10
CA CYS A 12 -3.14 -3.15 -0.80
C CYS A 12 -4.40 -2.93 0.05
N ARG A 13 -4.77 -3.89 0.91
CA ARG A 13 -5.87 -3.70 1.88
C ARG A 13 -5.51 -2.65 2.92
N LYS A 14 -4.28 -2.62 3.44
CA LYS A 14 -3.80 -1.57 4.37
C LYS A 14 -3.97 -0.18 3.73
N ALA A 15 -3.45 0.00 2.51
CA ALA A 15 -3.56 1.28 1.79
C ALA A 15 -5.03 1.73 1.60
N ARG A 16 -5.91 0.81 1.18
CA ARG A 16 -7.36 1.10 1.04
C ARG A 16 -8.02 1.49 2.36
N LEU A 17 -7.64 0.84 3.46
CA LEU A 17 -8.16 1.14 4.79
C LEU A 17 -7.71 2.53 5.25
N ALA A 18 -6.44 2.91 5.04
CA ALA A 18 -5.97 4.27 5.36
C ALA A 18 -6.70 5.34 4.55
N LEU A 19 -6.84 5.15 3.24
CA LEU A 19 -7.58 6.07 2.36
C LEU A 19 -9.04 6.20 2.80
N GLY A 20 -9.69 5.07 3.10
CA GLY A 20 -11.07 5.04 3.58
C GLY A 20 -11.24 5.69 4.96
N TYR A 21 -10.31 5.44 5.89
CA TYR A 21 -10.30 6.05 7.21
C TYR A 21 -10.17 7.57 7.14
N LYS A 22 -9.35 8.08 6.21
CA LYS A 22 -9.24 9.52 5.96
C LYS A 22 -10.38 10.10 5.11
N GLY A 23 -11.33 9.29 4.65
CA GLY A 23 -12.41 9.74 3.78
C GLY A 23 -11.97 10.24 2.40
N ILE A 24 -10.77 9.86 1.95
CA ILE A 24 -10.21 10.31 0.67
C ILE A 24 -10.86 9.53 -0.47
N SER A 25 -11.35 10.24 -1.48
CA SER A 25 -11.87 9.62 -2.70
C SER A 25 -10.72 9.15 -3.61
N TYR A 26 -10.76 7.88 -4.00
CA TYR A 26 -9.76 7.27 -4.88
C TYR A 26 -10.39 6.26 -5.83
N GLN A 27 -9.74 6.05 -6.97
CA GLN A 27 -10.03 4.96 -7.89
C GLN A 27 -9.05 3.83 -7.69
N VAL A 28 -9.42 2.64 -8.16
CA VAL A 28 -8.63 1.42 -8.05
C VAL A 28 -8.39 0.84 -9.43
N GLU A 29 -7.14 0.54 -9.74
CA GLU A 29 -6.76 -0.24 -10.91
C GLU A 29 -6.17 -1.57 -10.45
N ASN A 30 -6.85 -2.69 -10.78
CA ASN A 30 -6.30 -4.01 -10.54
C ASN A 30 -5.32 -4.37 -11.66
N LEU A 31 -4.07 -4.65 -11.29
CA LEU A 31 -3.04 -5.01 -12.26
C LEU A 31 -3.01 -6.53 -12.49
N THR A 32 -2.49 -6.94 -13.65
CA THR A 32 -2.29 -8.35 -13.99
C THR A 32 -0.94 -8.86 -13.48
N PRO A 33 -0.88 -9.98 -12.74
CA PRO A 33 0.37 -10.61 -12.32
C PRO A 33 1.30 -10.89 -13.49
N GLY A 34 2.61 -10.74 -13.27
CA GLY A 34 3.62 -10.74 -14.33
C GLY A 34 3.66 -9.42 -15.12
N LEU A 35 2.57 -9.04 -15.80
CA LEU A 35 2.53 -7.86 -16.68
C LEU A 35 2.64 -6.52 -15.94
N HIS A 36 2.16 -6.45 -14.70
CA HIS A 36 2.26 -5.26 -13.83
C HIS A 36 3.69 -4.70 -13.71
N THR A 37 4.71 -5.56 -13.80
CA THR A 37 6.11 -5.16 -13.66
C THR A 37 6.54 -4.11 -14.70
N PHE A 38 6.02 -4.21 -15.93
CA PHE A 38 6.29 -3.23 -17.00
C PHE A 38 5.70 -1.86 -16.73
N LYS A 39 4.60 -1.79 -15.94
CA LYS A 39 3.97 -0.54 -15.54
C LYS A 39 4.63 0.06 -14.29
N LEU A 40 4.92 -0.76 -13.30
CA LEU A 40 5.40 -0.28 -11.99
C LEU A 40 6.89 0.07 -11.97
N LYS A 41 7.73 -0.71 -12.65
CA LYS A 41 9.17 -0.52 -12.63
C LYS A 41 9.63 0.86 -13.15
N PRO A 42 9.14 1.37 -14.30
CA PRO A 42 9.51 2.71 -14.74
C PRO A 42 8.94 3.81 -13.84
N LEU A 43 7.80 3.57 -13.19
CA LEU A 43 7.10 4.56 -12.37
C LEU A 43 7.68 4.72 -10.96
N THR A 44 8.21 3.63 -10.40
CA THR A 44 8.59 3.58 -8.96
C THR A 44 9.97 2.96 -8.71
N GLY A 45 10.60 2.38 -9.73
CA GLY A 45 11.78 1.51 -9.57
C GLY A 45 11.46 0.12 -8.98
N LEU A 46 10.26 -0.08 -8.45
CA LEU A 46 9.81 -1.33 -7.82
C LEU A 46 8.82 -2.09 -8.71
N THR A 47 8.61 -3.36 -8.37
CA THR A 47 7.67 -4.25 -9.08
C THR A 47 6.50 -4.69 -8.20
N THR A 48 6.40 -4.16 -6.99
CA THR A 48 5.41 -4.56 -5.98
C THR A 48 4.26 -3.56 -5.90
N VAL A 49 3.10 -4.05 -5.46
CA VAL A 49 1.91 -3.27 -5.13
C VAL A 49 1.72 -3.24 -3.60
N PRO A 50 1.07 -2.20 -3.02
CA PRO A 50 0.37 -1.10 -3.67
C PRO A 50 1.28 0.02 -4.22
N VAL A 51 0.75 0.76 -5.18
CA VAL A 51 1.30 2.07 -5.60
C VAL A 51 0.15 3.08 -5.67
N LEU A 52 0.28 4.19 -4.93
CA LEU A 52 -0.65 5.30 -4.97
C LEU A 52 -0.13 6.38 -5.93
N LEU A 53 -0.98 6.81 -6.86
CA LEU A 53 -0.76 7.98 -7.70
C LEU A 53 -1.68 9.10 -7.19
N PRO A 54 -1.16 10.12 -6.49
CA PRO A 54 -1.97 11.22 -6.00
C PRO A 54 -2.71 11.96 -7.11
N GLN A 55 -2.01 12.21 -8.23
CA GLN A 55 -2.50 12.96 -9.40
C GLN A 55 -2.88 14.41 -9.05
N LEU A 56 -2.07 15.04 -8.20
CA LEU A 56 -2.25 16.43 -7.78
C LEU A 56 -0.93 17.19 -8.01
N GLU A 57 -1.05 18.44 -8.44
CA GLU A 57 0.11 19.30 -8.69
C GLU A 57 0.89 19.55 -7.39
N GLY A 58 2.22 19.50 -7.48
CA GLY A 58 3.10 19.69 -6.32
C GLY A 58 3.20 18.48 -5.37
N GLN A 59 2.56 17.35 -5.69
CA GLN A 59 2.70 16.09 -4.96
C GLN A 59 3.51 15.06 -5.76
N PRO A 60 4.07 14.02 -5.11
CA PRO A 60 4.81 12.98 -5.81
C PRO A 60 3.97 12.32 -6.90
N GLU A 61 4.60 11.96 -8.03
CA GLU A 61 3.93 11.25 -9.12
C GLU A 61 3.41 9.87 -8.68
N ALA A 62 4.23 9.16 -7.89
CA ALA A 62 3.91 7.85 -7.36
C ALA A 62 4.51 7.62 -5.97
N ILE A 63 3.76 6.93 -5.11
CA ILE A 63 4.20 6.45 -3.81
C ILE A 63 4.00 4.94 -3.80
N ALA A 64 5.11 4.20 -3.85
CA ALA A 64 5.12 2.75 -3.66
C ALA A 64 5.28 2.42 -2.18
N ASP A 65 4.92 1.19 -1.81
CA ASP A 65 4.93 0.67 -0.43
C ASP A 65 3.77 1.18 0.45
N SER A 66 3.13 0.27 1.20
CA SER A 66 1.96 0.64 2.01
C SER A 66 2.30 1.55 3.17
N THR A 67 3.48 1.39 3.78
CA THR A 67 3.92 2.19 4.93
C THR A 67 4.27 3.60 4.47
N GLN A 68 4.90 3.74 3.30
CA GLN A 68 5.13 5.06 2.68
C GLN A 68 3.83 5.75 2.30
N ILE A 69 2.82 5.01 1.81
CA ILE A 69 1.49 5.57 1.56
C ILE A 69 0.89 6.13 2.86
N PHE A 70 0.99 5.43 3.99
CA PHE A 70 0.51 5.97 5.27
C PHE A 70 1.23 7.26 5.66
N LYS A 71 2.56 7.30 5.54
CA LYS A 71 3.37 8.50 5.84
C LYS A 71 2.99 9.68 4.95
N TYR A 72 2.82 9.43 3.66
CA TYR A 72 2.35 10.41 2.68
C TYR A 72 0.96 10.95 3.06
N LEU A 73 0.02 10.06 3.37
CA LEU A 73 -1.33 10.45 3.76
C LEU A 73 -1.35 11.23 5.07
N GLU A 74 -0.55 10.87 6.05
CA GLU A 74 -0.46 11.62 7.31
C GLU A 74 0.10 13.03 7.09
N HIS A 75 1.12 13.16 6.24
CA HIS A 75 1.72 14.46 5.96
C HIS A 75 0.76 15.41 5.23
N HIS A 76 0.05 14.92 4.20
CA HIS A 76 -0.80 15.76 3.36
C HIS A 76 -2.25 15.88 3.86
N TYR A 77 -2.71 14.93 4.67
CA TYR A 77 -4.07 14.87 5.21
C TYR A 77 -4.01 14.50 6.70
N PRO A 78 -3.56 15.39 7.59
CA PRO A 78 -3.24 15.04 8.98
C PRO A 78 -4.45 14.66 9.84
N ASP A 79 -5.68 14.93 9.39
CA ASP A 79 -6.91 14.61 10.11
C ASP A 79 -7.84 13.72 9.26
N PRO A 80 -8.38 12.62 9.81
CA PRO A 80 -8.04 12.01 11.10
C PRO A 80 -6.63 11.39 11.09
N ARG A 81 -5.96 11.42 12.25
CA ARG A 81 -4.59 10.89 12.44
C ARG A 81 -4.53 9.39 12.21
N LEU A 82 -3.56 8.93 11.42
CA LEU A 82 -3.26 7.50 11.24
C LEU A 82 -2.30 6.97 12.30
N PHE A 83 -1.44 7.84 12.84
CA PHE A 83 -0.42 7.47 13.81
C PHE A 83 -0.80 7.88 15.23
N LEU A 84 -0.30 7.12 16.19
CA LEU A 84 -0.50 7.37 17.61
C LEU A 84 0.32 8.59 18.05
N VAL A 85 -0.24 9.36 18.98
CA VAL A 85 0.39 10.59 19.50
C VAL A 85 1.52 10.27 20.47
N ASP A 86 1.37 9.19 21.25
CA ASP A 86 2.38 8.75 22.18
C ASP A 86 3.53 8.06 21.42
N PRO A 87 4.77 8.58 21.48
CA PRO A 87 5.87 8.05 20.69
C PRO A 87 6.22 6.61 21.04
N HIS A 88 6.08 6.20 22.32
CA HIS A 88 6.38 4.84 22.71
C HIS A 88 5.38 3.86 22.11
N GLN A 89 4.08 4.17 22.21
CA GLN A 89 3.03 3.38 21.59
C GLN A 89 3.16 3.35 20.06
N GLN A 90 3.53 4.47 19.43
CA GLN A 90 3.76 4.53 17.99
C GLN A 90 4.91 3.62 17.57
N THR A 91 6.05 3.63 18.27
CA THR A 91 7.15 2.70 18.00
C THR A 91 6.72 1.25 18.17
N GLN A 92 5.93 0.92 19.19
CA GLN A 92 5.40 -0.44 19.35
C GLN A 92 4.46 -0.83 18.21
N ALA A 93 3.63 0.09 17.72
CA ALA A 93 2.74 -0.14 16.59
C ALA A 93 3.52 -0.37 15.28
N GLU A 94 4.59 0.38 15.04
CA GLU A 94 5.49 0.20 13.88
C GLU A 94 6.18 -1.16 13.92
N LEU A 95 6.77 -1.54 15.06
CA LEU A 95 7.42 -2.86 15.21
C LEU A 95 6.44 -4.02 14.99
N LEU A 96 5.20 -3.87 15.49
CA LEU A 96 4.15 -4.87 15.28
C LEU A 96 3.76 -4.95 13.79
N GLU A 97 3.64 -3.81 13.13
CA GLU A 97 3.30 -3.72 11.72
C GLU A 97 4.38 -4.36 10.83
N ASP A 98 5.65 -4.03 11.05
CA ASP A 98 6.79 -4.66 10.35
C ASP A 98 6.79 -6.17 10.55
N TRP A 99 6.60 -6.64 11.79
CA TRP A 99 6.56 -8.08 12.09
C TRP A 99 5.40 -8.79 11.40
N LEU A 100 4.20 -8.19 11.35
CA LEU A 100 3.04 -8.76 10.65
C LEU A 100 3.27 -8.83 9.14
N ASP A 101 3.87 -7.79 8.58
CA ASP A 101 4.19 -7.71 7.15
C ASP A 101 5.20 -8.79 6.74
N GLU A 102 6.21 -9.08 7.57
CA GLU A 102 7.18 -10.15 7.31
C GLU A 102 6.60 -11.56 7.54
N SER A 103 5.93 -11.76 8.67
CA SER A 103 5.47 -13.10 9.11
C SER A 103 4.26 -13.59 8.33
N ILE A 104 3.27 -12.74 8.09
CA ILE A 104 2.03 -13.09 7.38
C ILE A 104 2.21 -12.89 5.87
N GLY A 105 2.97 -11.87 5.46
CA GLY A 105 3.16 -11.55 4.06
C GLY A 105 3.89 -12.64 3.29
N THR A 106 4.89 -13.26 3.92
CA THR A 106 5.62 -14.39 3.34
C THR A 106 4.73 -15.64 3.20
N ALA A 107 3.89 -15.93 4.18
CA ALA A 107 3.00 -17.09 4.17
C ALA A 107 1.88 -16.98 3.12
N THR A 108 1.30 -15.80 2.92
CA THR A 108 0.22 -15.58 1.92
C THR A 108 0.74 -15.63 0.48
N ARG A 109 2.00 -15.27 0.24
CA ARG A 109 2.62 -15.30 -1.09
C ARG A 109 2.63 -16.70 -1.72
N PHE A 110 2.80 -17.75 -0.92
CA PHE A 110 2.78 -19.15 -1.39
C PHE A 110 1.39 -19.62 -1.83
N VAL A 111 0.33 -19.17 -1.16
CA VAL A 111 -1.05 -19.49 -1.54
C VAL A 111 -1.41 -18.85 -2.89
N TYR A 112 -0.96 -17.61 -3.12
CA TYR A 112 -1.23 -16.87 -4.36
C TYR A 112 -0.63 -17.53 -5.61
N TYR A 113 0.65 -17.93 -5.57
CA TYR A 113 1.28 -18.62 -6.70
C TYR A 113 0.67 -20.01 -6.96
N ARG A 114 0.15 -20.69 -5.93
CA ARG A 114 -0.57 -21.95 -6.10
C ARG A 114 -1.96 -21.76 -6.72
N ALA A 115 -2.68 -20.70 -6.35
CA ALA A 115 -4.01 -20.42 -6.88
C ALA A 115 -3.97 -20.01 -8.37
N ILE A 116 -2.98 -19.23 -8.80
CA ILE A 116 -2.83 -18.80 -10.21
C ILE A 116 -2.37 -19.95 -11.13
N ARG A 117 -1.79 -21.04 -10.59
CA ARG A 117 -1.43 -22.24 -11.37
C ARG A 117 -2.58 -23.22 -11.59
N LEU A 118 -3.76 -22.97 -11.03
CA LEU A 118 -4.92 -23.88 -11.10
C LEU A 118 -6.14 -23.29 -11.85
N THR A 119 -5.94 -22.17 -12.54
CA THR A 119 -6.90 -21.56 -13.48
C THR A 119 -6.22 -21.37 -14.83
#